data_AF-A0AAV5K256-F1
#
_entry.id   AF-A0AAV5K256-F1
#
_cell.length_a   1.000
_cell.length_b   1.000
_cell.length_c   1.000
_cell.angle_alpha   90.00
_cell.angle_beta   90.00
_cell.angle_gamma   90.00
#
_symmetry.space_group_name_H-M   'P 1'
#
loop_
_entity.id
_entity.type
_entity.pdbx_description
1 polymer ?
#
loop_
_entity_poly.entity_id
_entity_poly.type
_entity_poly.pdbx_seq_one_letter_code
_entity_poly.pdbx_strand_id
1 'polypeptide(L)' 'MDAQRALLDELMGAARNMTEEERKGYKEIKWDDKEVCRFYMVRFCPHDLFVNTRSDLGTCPKIHDPKLKERCG' A
#
# COMPACT_ATOMS: atom_id res chain seq x y z
N MET A 1 -7.71 28.11 1.07
CA MET A 1 -6.26 27.87 1.22
C MET A 1 -5.86 26.44 0.84
N ASP A 2 -6.81 25.50 0.78
CA ASP A 2 -6.55 24.08 0.50
C ASP A 2 -6.47 23.72 -0.99
N ALA A 3 -7.13 24.47 -1.87
CA ALA A 3 -7.07 24.27 -3.31
C ALA A 3 -5.65 24.48 -3.89
N GLN A 4 -4.90 25.45 -3.34
CA GLN A 4 -3.53 25.69 -3.75
C GLN A 4 -2.59 24.56 -3.27
N ARG A 5 -2.86 23.98 -2.09
CA ARG A 5 -2.11 22.82 -1.60
C ARG A 5 -2.31 21.61 -2.51
N ALA A 6 -3.54 21.33 -2.93
CA ALA A 6 -3.84 20.23 -3.85
C ALA A 6 -3.13 20.39 -5.20
N LEU A 7 -3.10 21.61 -5.76
CA LEU A 7 -2.41 21.88 -7.03
C LEU A 7 -0.88 21.67 -6.94
N LEU A 8 -0.27 22.10 -5.84
CA LEU A 8 1.15 21.84 -5.57
C LEU A 8 1.43 20.34 -5.31
N ASP A 9 0.44 19.64 -4.75
CA ASP A 9 0.46 18.19 -4.50
C ASP A 9 0.41 17.39 -5.83
N GLU A 10 -0.26 17.93 -6.84
CA GLU A 10 -0.28 17.37 -8.19
C GLU A 10 1.02 17.66 -8.95
N LEU A 11 1.59 18.87 -8.76
CA LEU A 11 2.73 19.35 -9.54
C LEU A 11 4.11 18.81 -9.07
N MET A 12 4.28 18.46 -7.80
CA MET A 12 5.60 18.10 -7.23
C MET A 12 5.74 16.68 -6.64
N GLY A 13 4.75 15.79 -6.79
CA GLY A 13 4.73 14.40 -6.27
C GLY A 13 4.76 14.18 -4.73
N ALA A 14 3.93 13.27 -4.18
CA ALA A 14 3.64 13.06 -2.73
C ALA A 14 4.83 12.84 -1.79
N ALA A 15 6.01 12.71 -2.37
CA ALA A 15 7.27 12.58 -1.68
C ALA A 15 7.88 13.91 -1.17
N ARG A 16 7.32 15.09 -1.46
CA ARG A 16 7.89 16.39 -1.03
C ARG A 16 8.12 16.56 0.47
N ASN A 17 7.34 15.88 1.31
CA ASN A 17 7.47 15.95 2.77
C ASN A 17 8.31 14.81 3.37
N MET A 18 8.87 13.91 2.56
CA MET A 18 9.71 12.85 3.10
C MET A 18 11.09 13.39 3.42
N THR A 19 11.49 13.25 4.68
CA THR A 19 12.85 13.58 5.13
C THR A 19 13.86 12.60 4.53
N GLU A 20 15.13 13.01 4.38
CA GLU A 20 16.20 12.13 3.84
C GLU A 20 16.40 10.86 4.69
N GLU A 21 16.02 10.90 5.96
CA GLU A 21 16.04 9.77 6.90
C GLU A 21 14.93 8.75 6.62
N GLU A 22 13.70 9.22 6.35
CA GLU A 22 12.60 8.35 5.91
C GLU A 22 12.92 7.68 4.57
N ARG A 23 13.57 8.41 3.65
CA ARG A 23 13.99 7.88 2.34
C ARG A 23 15.13 6.85 2.42
N LYS A 24 16.00 6.92 3.44
CA LYS A 24 17.10 5.95 3.64
C LYS A 24 16.62 4.63 4.27
N GLY A 25 15.56 4.67 5.08
CA GLY A 25 14.93 3.48 5.68
C GLY A 25 13.87 2.83 4.77
N TYR A 26 13.34 3.57 3.80
CA TYR A 26 12.38 3.08 2.83
C TYR A 26 13.06 2.12 1.84
N LYS A 27 13.09 0.83 2.18
CA LYS A 27 13.19 -0.19 1.14
C LYS A 27 11.94 -0.04 0.28
N GLU A 28 12.13 0.29 -0.99
CA GLU A 28 11.03 0.31 -1.95
C GLU A 28 10.42 -1.08 -2.01
N ILE A 29 9.28 -1.27 -1.32
CA ILE A 29 8.57 -2.54 -1.29
C ILE A 29 8.13 -2.82 -2.72
N LYS A 30 8.62 -3.92 -3.28
CA LYS A 30 8.23 -4.36 -4.62
C LYS A 30 7.04 -5.31 -4.52
N TRP A 31 6.32 -5.44 -5.63
CA TRP A 31 5.19 -6.36 -5.72
C TRP A 31 5.59 -7.84 -5.54
N ASP A 32 6.85 -8.18 -5.78
CA ASP A 32 7.43 -9.53 -5.60
C ASP A 32 7.95 -9.80 -4.16
N ASP A 33 7.87 -8.81 -3.27
CA ASP A 33 8.44 -8.97 -1.93
C ASP A 33 7.65 -10.01 -1.12
N LYS A 34 8.35 -10.82 -0.31
CA LYS A 34 7.73 -11.92 0.45
C LYS A 34 6.77 -11.41 1.52
N GLU A 35 6.93 -10.15 1.91
CA GLU A 35 6.08 -9.47 2.88
C GLU A 35 4.73 -9.09 2.28
N VAL A 36 4.63 -9.01 0.95
CA VAL A 36 3.41 -8.64 0.24
C VAL A 36 2.48 -9.84 0.06
N CYS A 37 1.18 -9.61 0.25
CA CYS A 37 0.20 -10.66 0.11
C CYS A 37 -0.07 -10.96 -1.36
N ARG A 38 0.44 -12.11 -1.82
CA ARG A 38 0.22 -12.59 -3.19
C ARG A 38 -1.27 -12.77 -3.53
N PHE A 39 -2.09 -13.22 -2.57
CA PHE A 39 -3.53 -13.39 -2.78
C PHE A 39 -4.23 -12.05 -3.00
N TYR A 40 -3.87 -11.04 -2.21
CA TYR A 40 -4.33 -9.66 -2.38
C TYR A 40 -3.93 -9.09 -3.75
N MET A 41 -2.69 -9.36 -4.18
CA MET A 41 -2.16 -8.85 -5.44
C MET A 41 -2.89 -9.43 -6.66
N VAL A 42 -3.20 -10.73 -6.65
CA VAL A 42 -3.89 -11.38 -7.78
C VAL A 42 -5.37 -10.99 -7.83
N ARG A 43 -6.09 -11.06 -6.70
CA ARG A 43 -7.52 -10.74 -6.68
C ARG A 43 -7.99 -10.29 -5.30
N PHE A 44 -8.10 -11.23 -4.36
CA PHE A 44 -8.58 -11.00 -3.00
C PHE A 44 -7.83 -11.89 -2.01
N CYS A 45 -7.53 -11.36 -0.83
CA CYS A 45 -6.99 -12.14 0.28
C CYS A 45 -8.13 -12.82 1.05
N PRO A 46 -8.03 -14.12 1.40
CA PRO A 46 -9.05 -14.80 2.19
C PRO A 46 -9.24 -14.19 3.59
N HIS A 47 -8.19 -13.59 4.17
CA HIS A 47 -8.29 -12.88 5.44
C HIS A 47 -9.26 -11.69 5.38
N ASP A 48 -9.26 -10.94 4.27
CA ASP A 48 -10.21 -9.83 4.06
C ASP A 48 -11.61 -10.32 3.68
N LEU A 49 -11.71 -11.44 2.97
CA LEU A 49 -12.99 -11.93 2.45
C LEU A 49 -13.90 -12.46 3.56
N PHE A 50 -13.32 -13.09 4.59
CA PHE A 50 -14.06 -13.80 5.63
C PHE A 50 -14.12 -13.03 6.97
N VAL A 51 -13.84 -11.72 6.95
CA VAL A 51 -13.92 -10.88 8.15
C VAL A 51 -15.33 -10.94 8.77
N ASN A 52 -15.42 -11.11 10.09
CA ASN A 52 -16.69 -11.23 10.82
C ASN A 52 -17.59 -12.41 10.40
N THR A 53 -17.03 -13.41 9.71
CA THR A 53 -17.74 -14.66 9.41
C THR A 53 -17.33 -15.76 10.38
N ARG A 54 -18.04 -16.89 10.35
CA ARG A 54 -17.69 -18.09 11.15
C ARG A 54 -16.30 -18.66 10.81
N SER A 55 -15.71 -18.24 9.67
CA SER A 55 -14.40 -18.66 9.18
C SER A 55 -13.39 -17.50 9.20
N ASP A 56 -13.55 -16.53 10.11
CA ASP A 56 -12.61 -15.43 10.29
C ASP A 56 -11.19 -15.97 10.59
N LEU A 57 -10.23 -15.59 9.75
CA LEU A 57 -8.82 -15.96 9.85
C LEU A 57 -7.99 -14.88 10.58
N GLY A 58 -8.63 -13.83 11.08
CA GLY A 58 -8.00 -12.63 11.61
C GLY A 58 -7.30 -11.78 10.54
N THR A 59 -6.61 -10.74 11.00
CA THR A 59 -5.87 -9.80 10.16
C THR A 59 -4.79 -10.51 9.34
N CYS A 60 -4.64 -10.16 8.06
CA CYS A 60 -3.59 -10.73 7.24
C CYS A 60 -2.20 -10.32 7.77
N PRO A 61 -1.25 -11.26 7.95
CA PRO A 61 0.12 -10.94 8.38
C PRO A 61 0.99 -10.39 7.24
N LYS A 62 0.40 -10.16 6.05
CA LYS A 62 1.08 -9.73 4.83
C LYS A 62 0.55 -8.36 4.40
N ILE A 63 1.36 -7.63 3.66
CA ILE A 63 1.07 -6.26 3.24
C ILE A 63 0.00 -6.26 2.14
N HIS A 64 -1.07 -5.51 2.37
CA HIS A 64 -2.15 -5.22 1.43
C HIS A 64 -2.05 -3.75 0.99
N ASP A 65 -1.13 -3.42 0.10
CA ASP A 65 -0.96 -2.06 -0.40
C ASP A 65 -1.66 -1.90 -1.77
N PRO A 66 -2.74 -1.09 -1.88
CA PRO A 66 -3.42 -0.86 -3.15
C PRO A 66 -2.51 -0.20 -4.20
N LYS A 67 -1.58 0.68 -3.80
CA LYS A 67 -0.65 1.35 -4.72
C LYS A 67 0.33 0.36 -5.35
N LEU A 68 0.73 -0.68 -4.62
CA LEU A 68 1.55 -1.77 -5.17
C LEU A 68 0.78 -2.61 -6.19
N LYS A 69 -0.52 -2.80 -5.97
CA LYS A 69 -1.41 -3.52 -6.89
C LYS A 69 -1.65 -2.75 -8.18
N GLU A 70 -1.84 -1.43 -8.09
CA GLU A 70 -2.00 -0.55 -9.26
C GLU A 70 -0.73 -0.44 -10.10
N ARG A 71 0.47 -0.51 -9.48
CA ARG A 71 1.77 -0.56 -10.19
C ARG A 71 2.05 -1.88 -10.90
N CYS A 72 1.23 -2.92 -10.71
CA CYS A 72 1.44 -4.27 -11.26
C CYS A 72 0.86 -4.45 -12.69
N GLY A 73 0.61 -3.36 -13.43
CA GLY A 73 0.08 -3.36 -14.80
C GLY A 73 1.11 -2.96 -15.84
#